data_AF-A0AAP7PE19-F1
#
_entry.id   AF-A0AAP7PE19-F1
#
_cell.length_a   1.000
_cell.length_b   1.000
_cell.length_c   1.000
_cell.angle_alpha   90.00
_cell.angle_beta   90.00
_cell.angle_gamma   90.00
#
_symmetry.space_group_name_H-M   'P 1'
#
loop_
_entity.id
_entity.type
_entity.pdbx_description
1 polymer ?
#
loop_
_entity_poly.entity_id
_entity_poly.type
_entity_poly.pdbx_seq_one_letter_code
_entity_poly.pdbx_strand_id
1 'polypeptide(L)'
;MKNEGIAKAVDIAGSQIALARRCGRAQSTICDWLNGKKKISPEFVPSLVKAVDGKVQAYEFRPDLPELFPHPGLAHTEDGVYEGDKQ
;
A
#
# COMPACT_ATOMS: atom_id res chain seq x y z
N MET A 1 -3.00 -14.09 -11.81
CA MET A 1 -2.83 -12.65 -12.09
C MET A 1 -2.02 -12.06 -10.96
N LYS A 2 -0.96 -11.29 -11.24
CA LYS A 2 -0.08 -10.74 -10.21
C LYS A 2 -0.65 -9.42 -9.70
N ASN A 3 -0.60 -9.17 -8.39
CA ASN A 3 -0.96 -7.85 -7.85
C ASN A 3 0.17 -6.87 -8.15
N GLU A 4 -0.08 -5.92 -9.06
CA GLU A 4 0.94 -4.97 -9.53
C GLU A 4 1.41 -4.03 -8.42
N GLY A 5 0.52 -3.64 -7.49
CA GLY A 5 0.88 -2.83 -6.32
C GLY A 5 1.92 -3.52 -5.45
N ILE A 6 1.75 -4.82 -5.19
CA ILE A 6 2.75 -5.62 -4.46
C ILE A 6 4.04 -5.78 -5.26
N ALA A 7 3.94 -6.01 -6.58
CA ALA A 7 5.13 -6.14 -7.42
C ALA A 7 6.01 -4.88 -7.38
N LYS A 8 5.39 -3.69 -7.54
CA LYS A 8 6.09 -2.40 -7.40
C LYS A 8 6.67 -2.21 -6.00
N ALA A 9 5.90 -2.56 -4.97
CA ALA A 9 6.36 -2.40 -3.59
C ALA A 9 7.58 -3.28 -3.28
N VAL A 10 7.60 -4.49 -3.82
CA VAL A 10 8.74 -5.41 -3.72
C VAL A 10 9.96 -4.84 -4.43
N ASP A 11 9.78 -4.25 -5.62
CA ASP A 11 10.86 -3.63 -6.40
C ASP A 11 11.45 -2.41 -5.67
N ILE A 12 10.61 -1.54 -5.13
CA ILE A 12 11.00 -0.38 -4.33
C ILE A 12 11.72 -0.79 -3.04
N ALA A 13 11.20 -1.81 -2.35
CA ALA A 13 11.85 -2.36 -1.16
C ALA A 13 13.12 -3.15 -1.49
N GLY A 14 13.35 -3.47 -2.76
CA GLY A 14 14.45 -4.26 -3.31
C GLY A 14 14.22 -5.78 -3.30
N SER A 15 13.40 -6.30 -2.38
CA SER A 15 13.03 -7.72 -2.38
C SER A 15 11.77 -8.01 -1.56
N GLN A 16 11.17 -9.18 -1.80
CA GLN A 16 10.01 -9.65 -1.03
C GLN A 16 10.34 -9.80 0.46
N ILE A 17 11.56 -10.26 0.77
CA ILE A 17 12.03 -10.41 2.15
C ILE A 17 12.22 -9.04 2.80
N ALA A 18 12.79 -8.06 2.09
CA ALA A 18 12.96 -6.71 2.62
C ALA A 18 11.61 -6.05 2.91
N LEU A 19 10.64 -6.16 1.99
CA LEU A 19 9.28 -5.67 2.20
C LEU A 19 8.61 -6.37 3.40
N ALA A 20 8.74 -7.70 3.48
CA ALA A 20 8.19 -8.48 4.58
C ALA A 20 8.78 -8.05 5.93
N ARG A 21 10.10 -7.84 6.01
CA ARG A 21 10.79 -7.34 7.21
C ARG A 21 10.30 -5.95 7.62
N ARG A 22 10.17 -5.02 6.67
CA ARG A 22 9.62 -3.68 6.93
C ARG A 22 8.18 -3.74 7.45
N CYS A 23 7.40 -4.70 6.96
CA CYS A 23 6.01 -4.93 7.39
C CYS A 23 5.89 -5.82 8.64
N GLY A 24 6.99 -6.38 9.17
CA GLY A 24 6.96 -7.33 10.29
C GLY A 24 6.28 -8.66 9.97
N ARG A 25 6.33 -9.12 8.72
CA ARG A 25 5.67 -10.35 8.25
C ARG A 25 6.64 -11.34 7.59
N ALA A 26 6.12 -12.53 7.31
CA ALA A 26 6.84 -13.56 6.58
C ALA A 26 6.83 -13.28 5.06
N GLN A 27 7.93 -13.65 4.37
CA GLN A 27 8.02 -13.52 2.91
C GLN A 27 6.94 -14.33 2.17
N SER A 28 6.51 -15.48 2.72
CA SER A 28 5.41 -16.27 2.18
C SER A 28 4.10 -15.47 2.09
N THR A 29 3.85 -14.57 3.05
CA THR A 29 2.66 -13.71 3.04
C THR A 29 2.70 -12.73 1.86
N ILE A 30 3.86 -12.13 1.58
CA ILE A 30 4.05 -11.26 0.42
C ILE A 30 3.86 -12.04 -0.89
N CYS A 31 4.38 -13.27 -0.95
CA CYS A 31 4.22 -14.16 -2.10
C CYS A 31 2.74 -14.52 -2.35
N ASP A 32 1.97 -14.81 -1.29
CA ASP A 32 0.54 -15.08 -1.39
C ASP A 32 -0.24 -13.87 -1.91
N TRP A 33 0.09 -12.67 -1.46
CA TRP A 33 -0.52 -11.42 -1.94
C TRP A 33 -0.13 -11.11 -3.39
N LEU A 34 1.15 -11.28 -3.73
CA LEU A 34 1.67 -11.05 -5.09
C LEU A 34 0.99 -11.97 -6.11
N ASN A 35 0.76 -13.25 -5.76
CA ASN A 35 0.11 -14.22 -6.63
C ASN A 35 -1.43 -14.18 -6.56
N GLY A 36 -2.00 -13.32 -5.72
CA GLY A 36 -3.45 -13.23 -5.50
C GLY A 36 -4.04 -14.46 -4.81
N LYS A 37 -3.21 -15.29 -4.14
CA LYS A 37 -3.68 -16.43 -3.33
C LYS A 37 -4.38 -15.96 -2.06
N LYS A 38 -3.94 -14.84 -1.50
CA LYS A 38 -4.58 -14.17 -0.35
C LYS A 38 -4.87 -12.72 -0.66
N LYS A 39 -5.95 -12.21 -0.07
CA LYS A 39 -6.25 -10.78 -0.04
C LYS A 39 -5.42 -10.11 1.05
N ILE A 40 -4.94 -8.90 0.78
CA ILE A 40 -4.22 -8.07 1.75
C ILE A 40 -5.24 -7.49 2.73
N SER A 41 -5.12 -7.75 4.04
CA SER A 41 -6.02 -7.11 5.01
C SER A 41 -5.80 -5.59 5.02
N PRO A 42 -6.88 -4.79 5.13
CA PRO A 42 -6.78 -3.33 5.10
C PRO A 42 -5.84 -2.76 6.17
N GLU A 43 -5.75 -3.40 7.33
CA GLU A 43 -4.79 -3.06 8.40
C GLU A 43 -3.31 -3.06 7.96
N PHE A 44 -2.94 -3.85 6.93
CA PHE A 44 -1.55 -3.92 6.44
C PHE A 44 -1.24 -2.94 5.34
N VAL A 45 -2.27 -2.36 4.73
CA VAL A 45 -2.08 -1.46 3.61
C VAL A 45 -1.27 -0.23 4.03
N PRO A 46 -1.55 0.45 5.17
CA PRO A 46 -0.70 1.56 5.65
C PRO A 46 0.76 1.13 5.91
N SER A 47 0.97 -0.06 6.45
CA SER A 47 2.31 -0.60 6.70
C SER A 47 3.10 -0.85 5.41
N LEU A 48 2.43 -1.34 4.36
CA LEU A 48 3.02 -1.52 3.03
C LEU A 48 3.39 -0.18 2.41
N VAL A 49 2.48 0.80 2.44
CA VAL A 49 2.71 2.17 1.95
C VAL A 49 3.91 2.80 2.67
N LYS A 50 3.96 2.69 4.00
CA LYS A 50 5.09 3.17 4.80
C LYS A 50 6.39 2.43 4.49
N ALA A 51 6.31 1.12 4.23
CA ALA A 51 7.47 0.30 3.86
C ALA A 51 8.07 0.67 2.51
N VAL A 52 7.32 1.36 1.63
CA VAL A 52 7.79 1.85 0.33
C VAL A 52 7.94 3.37 0.28
N ASP A 53 7.98 4.02 1.45
CA ASP A 53 8.09 5.48 1.58
C ASP A 53 6.99 6.24 0.82
N GLY A 54 5.77 5.69 0.76
CA GLY A 54 4.63 6.30 0.08
C GLY A 54 4.68 6.23 -1.45
N LYS A 55 5.67 5.55 -2.04
CA LYS A 55 5.80 5.43 -3.50
C LYS A 55 4.70 4.59 -4.14
N VAL A 56 4.16 3.60 -3.42
CA VAL A 56 2.96 2.85 -3.80
C VAL A 56 1.88 3.21 -2.82
N GLN A 57 0.72 3.61 -3.34
CA GLN A 57 -0.39 4.10 -2.54
C GLN A 57 -1.33 2.96 -2.14
N ALA A 58 -2.12 3.20 -1.10
CA ALA A 58 -3.01 2.20 -0.52
C ALA A 58 -4.01 1.59 -1.53
N TYR A 59 -4.56 2.45 -2.40
CA TYR A 59 -5.48 2.06 -3.47
C TYR A 59 -4.83 1.13 -4.51
N GLU A 60 -3.51 1.20 -4.72
CA GLU A 60 -2.82 0.31 -5.68
C GLU A 60 -2.70 -1.11 -5.13
N PHE A 61 -2.61 -1.25 -3.81
CA PHE A 61 -2.58 -2.57 -3.16
C PHE A 61 -3.97 -3.22 -3.14
N ARG A 62 -5.02 -2.43 -2.89
CA ARG A 62 -6.41 -2.87 -2.78
C ARG A 62 -7.34 -1.91 -3.53
N PRO A 63 -7.37 -1.96 -4.88
CA PRO A 63 -8.34 -1.18 -5.65
C PRO A 63 -9.78 -1.65 -5.39
N ASP A 64 -9.96 -2.86 -4.86
CA ASP A 64 -11.25 -3.41 -4.43
C ASP A 64 -11.91 -2.67 -3.25
N LEU A 65 -11.18 -1.82 -2.52
CA LEU A 65 -11.68 -1.09 -1.34
C LEU A 65 -11.53 0.44 -1.51
N PRO A 66 -12.23 1.05 -2.46
CA PRO A 66 -12.16 2.49 -2.69
C PRO A 66 -12.67 3.31 -1.50
N GLU A 67 -13.60 2.77 -0.70
CA GLU A 67 -14.13 3.43 0.50
C GLU A 67 -13.12 3.53 1.64
N LEU A 68 -12.25 2.51 1.80
CA LEU A 68 -11.22 2.51 2.84
C LEU A 68 -9.93 3.18 2.40
N PHE A 69 -9.65 3.18 1.09
CA PHE A 69 -8.44 3.75 0.51
C PHE A 69 -8.81 4.67 -0.66
N PRO A 70 -9.31 5.89 -0.35
CA PRO A 70 -9.70 6.83 -1.39
C PRO A 70 -8.49 7.21 -2.25
N HIS A 71 -8.73 7.40 -3.55
CA HIS A 71 -7.69 7.92 -4.43
C HIS A 71 -7.32 9.34 -4.00
N PRO A 72 -6.03 9.70 -3.97
CA PRO A 72 -5.59 11.05 -3.59
C PRO A 72 -6.15 12.16 -4.50
N GLY A 73 -6.62 11.83 -5.71
CA GLY A 73 -7.30 12.76 -6.61
C GLY A 73 -8.78 13.02 -6.30
N LEU A 74 -9.39 12.29 -5.37
CA LEU A 74 -10.78 12.45 -4.95
C LEU A 74 -10.94 13.03 -3.54
N ALA A 75 -9.84 13.39 -2.86
CA ALA A 75 -9.85 13.99 -1.53
C ALA A 75 -10.16 15.51 -1.54
N HIS A 76 -11.01 15.96 -2.46
CA HIS A 76 -11.67 17.25 -2.32
C HIS A 76 -13.12 16.99 -1.90
N THR A 77 -13.55 17.71 -0.85
CA THR A 77 -14.88 17.69 -0.19
C THR A 77 -15.01 16.49 0.76
N GLU A 78 -15.20 16.60 2.08
CA GLU A 78 -15.55 17.66 3.04
C GLU A 78 -14.96 17.15 4.39
N ASP A 79 -13.98 17.79 5.00
CA ASP A 79 -14.16 18.67 6.16
C ASP A 79 -12.80 19.27 6.52
N GLY A 80 -12.80 20.57 6.78
CA GLY A 80 -11.62 21.41 6.75
C GLY A 80 -10.55 21.18 7.83
N VAL A 81 -9.48 21.95 7.61
CA VAL A 81 -8.30 22.20 8.43
C VAL A 81 -7.14 21.23 8.22
N TYR A 82 -6.36 21.48 7.16
CA TYR A 82 -4.91 21.46 7.26
C TYR A 82 -4.37 22.82 6.83
N GLU A 83 -4.11 23.62 7.84
CA GLU A 83 -3.27 24.80 7.79
C GLU A 83 -1.80 24.35 7.71
N GLY A 84 -1.02 25.07 6.91
CA GLY A 84 0.43 24.92 6.81
C GLY A 84 0.88 24.24 5.51
N ASP A 85 1.92 24.68 4.83
CA ASP A 85 2.71 25.90 4.93
C ASP A 85 3.70 25.83 3.76
N LYS A 86 3.99 27.00 3.18
CA LYS A 86 5.15 27.33 2.32
C LYS A 86 5.25 26.70 0.92
N GLN A 87 5.64 27.44 -0.13
CA GLN A 87 6.37 28.71 -0.24
C GLN A 87 5.94 29.40 -1.54
#